data_AF-A0A3P6U1W7-F1
#
_entry.id   AF-A0A3P6U1W7-F1
#
_cell.length_a   1.000
_cell.length_b   1.000
_cell.length_c   1.000
_cell.angle_alpha   90.00
_cell.angle_beta   90.00
_cell.angle_gamma   90.00
#
_symmetry.space_group_name_H-M   'P 1'
#
loop_
_entity.id
_entity.type
_entity.pdbx_description
1 polymer ?
#
loop_
_entity_poly.entity_id
_entity_poly.type
_entity_poly.pdbx_seq_one_letter_code
_entity_poly.pdbx_strand_id
1 'polypeptide(L)'
;MNFENIKTDSPEQILMDIREEKTTYADVFLTLFKNGVDKGKIFYRLKMNYFLPDPGQLIYTHFPHDTEWQLLHEPITLKEFQSFPFVRISFFKYNLSMHSHCKAVVESTDPEIRILLGFPSGSEKSLSFSTQLTFDDQDSTENYNSIPLKRYVRHEVLKKKSRLAIYVRPPKPGAYILSISVKRTQNEVAIATEASGSVDNRYEDVCEYGLMAKISPKACLPPFPHEDSGGYGQMEHAKRFNIRAVCRDATVRATQGTVELRFTNKDPSQPLPRLMGELKSTAFSEEAMKHCIVQRPLSNNKEFAFSIFLPDAGEYNLKVYANDPKRDGGTFFLVSALFFEGWKR
;
A
#
# COMPACT_ATOMS: atom_id res chain seq x y z
N MET A 1 25.88 -20.27 19.59
CA MET A 1 26.96 -20.15 18.60
C MET A 1 28.27 -20.39 19.34
N ASN A 2 29.09 -21.35 18.91
CA ASN A 2 30.43 -21.55 19.47
C ASN A 2 31.41 -20.63 18.73
N PHE A 3 32.04 -19.71 19.46
CA PHE A 3 32.90 -18.65 18.95
C PHE A 3 34.39 -19.02 19.04
N GLU A 4 34.75 -20.29 18.82
CA GLU A 4 36.11 -20.77 19.09
C GLU A 4 37.13 -20.41 18.00
N ASN A 5 36.71 -19.81 16.87
CA ASN A 5 37.60 -19.40 15.77
C ASN A 5 37.07 -18.15 15.05
N ILE A 6 37.21 -16.99 15.67
CA ILE A 6 36.84 -15.72 15.04
C ILE A 6 38.03 -15.12 14.28
N LYS A 7 37.80 -14.64 13.07
CA LYS A 7 38.81 -13.94 12.27
C LYS A 7 39.01 -12.52 12.79
N THR A 8 40.26 -12.08 12.88
CA THR A 8 40.62 -10.71 13.21
C THR A 8 39.95 -9.73 12.24
N ASP A 9 39.42 -8.61 12.76
CA ASP A 9 38.62 -7.61 12.03
C ASP A 9 37.30 -8.11 11.41
N SER A 10 36.79 -9.27 11.83
CA SER A 10 35.46 -9.72 11.43
C SER A 10 34.36 -9.07 12.28
N PRO A 11 33.13 -8.93 11.76
CA PRO A 11 31.97 -8.47 12.52
C PRO A 11 31.76 -9.24 13.83
N GLU A 12 32.07 -10.53 13.85
CA GLU A 12 31.95 -11.40 15.01
C GLU A 12 32.99 -11.06 16.11
N GLN A 13 34.22 -10.68 15.73
CA GLN A 13 35.24 -10.21 16.68
C GLN A 13 34.80 -8.91 17.35
N ILE A 14 34.34 -7.98 16.52
CA ILE A 14 33.89 -6.66 16.95
C ILE A 14 32.70 -6.76 17.92
N LEU A 15 31.78 -7.71 17.68
CA LEU A 15 30.67 -7.99 18.61
C LEU A 15 31.13 -8.67 19.91
N MET A 16 32.15 -9.53 19.87
CA MET A 16 32.74 -10.10 21.10
C MET A 16 33.48 -9.05 21.92
N ASP A 17 34.17 -8.11 21.27
CA ASP A 17 34.88 -7.03 21.95
C ASP A 17 33.92 -6.12 22.74
N ILE A 18 32.64 -6.02 22.36
CA ILE A 18 31.60 -5.33 23.18
C ILE A 18 31.40 -6.06 24.49
N ARG A 19 31.27 -7.39 24.42
CA ARG A 19 31.02 -8.24 25.59
C ARG A 19 32.21 -8.24 26.56
N GLU A 20 33.41 -8.07 26.04
CA GLU A 20 34.66 -8.01 26.82
C GLU A 20 35.06 -6.58 27.21
N GLU A 21 34.19 -5.58 26.99
CA GLU A 21 34.45 -4.15 27.26
C GLU A 21 35.70 -3.58 26.55
N LYS A 22 36.16 -4.25 25.49
CA LYS A 22 37.34 -3.87 24.70
C LYS A 22 37.03 -2.86 23.59
N THR A 23 35.76 -2.64 23.32
CA THR A 23 35.28 -1.69 22.31
C THR A 23 34.00 -1.02 22.78
N THR A 24 33.68 0.15 22.24
CA THR A 24 32.39 0.79 22.50
C THR A 24 31.39 0.45 21.40
N TYR A 25 30.09 0.56 21.72
CA TYR A 25 29.04 0.47 20.70
C TYR A 25 29.25 1.47 19.54
N ALA A 26 29.84 2.64 19.81
CA ALA A 26 30.17 3.63 18.79
C ALA A 26 31.29 3.16 17.85
N ASP A 27 32.30 2.47 18.38
CA ASP A 27 33.40 1.91 17.59
C ASP A 27 32.95 0.74 16.71
N VAL A 28 32.07 -0.12 17.22
CA VAL A 28 31.41 -1.19 16.45
C VAL A 28 30.58 -0.61 15.32
N PHE A 29 29.80 0.42 15.63
CA PHE A 29 28.97 1.12 14.65
C PHE A 29 29.81 1.71 13.52
N LEU A 30 30.90 2.41 13.85
CA LEU A 30 31.82 3.00 12.86
C LEU A 30 32.52 1.94 12.00
N THR A 31 32.87 0.80 12.59
CA THR A 31 33.62 -0.26 11.90
C THR A 31 32.73 -1.04 10.93
N LEU A 32 31.50 -1.40 11.35
CA LEU A 32 30.53 -2.04 10.46
C LEU A 32 30.08 -1.12 9.34
N PHE A 33 29.99 0.19 9.58
CA PHE A 33 29.65 1.19 8.57
C PHE A 33 30.78 1.39 7.54
N LYS A 34 32.05 1.39 7.97
CA LYS A 34 33.22 1.60 7.10
C LYS A 34 33.56 0.40 6.22
N ASN A 35 33.29 -0.82 6.67
CA ASN A 35 33.69 -2.06 5.96
C ASN A 35 32.68 -2.57 4.91
N GLY A 36 31.68 -1.77 4.55
CA GLY A 36 30.76 -2.06 3.45
C GLY A 36 31.37 -1.83 2.06
N VAL A 37 32.42 -2.57 1.67
CA VAL A 37 32.94 -2.55 0.29
C VAL A 37 33.29 -3.96 -0.22
N ASP A 38 32.85 -4.21 -1.45
CA ASP A 38 32.86 -5.42 -2.26
C ASP A 38 34.06 -6.36 -2.14
N LYS A 39 33.74 -7.66 -2.02
CA LYS A 39 34.40 -8.80 -2.70
C LYS A 39 33.53 -10.05 -2.52
N GLY A 40 32.46 -10.21 -3.31
CA GLY A 40 31.64 -11.44 -3.40
C GLY A 40 31.07 -11.97 -2.07
N LYS A 41 30.82 -11.08 -1.10
CA LYS A 41 30.76 -11.33 0.35
C LYS A 41 29.38 -11.03 0.94
N ILE A 42 29.05 -11.72 2.03
CA ILE A 42 27.94 -11.41 2.94
C ILE A 42 27.92 -9.91 3.23
N PHE A 43 26.78 -9.25 2.95
CA PHE A 43 26.57 -7.83 3.18
C PHE A 43 26.01 -7.60 4.59
N TYR A 44 26.84 -7.04 5.47
CA TYR A 44 26.37 -6.58 6.77
C TYR A 44 25.79 -5.19 6.60
N ARG A 45 24.46 -5.08 6.54
CA ARG A 45 23.76 -3.80 6.53
C ARG A 45 23.18 -3.53 7.91
N LEU A 46 23.76 -2.57 8.61
CA LEU A 46 23.21 -2.10 9.88
C LEU A 46 21.84 -1.48 9.63
N LYS A 47 20.81 -2.06 10.24
CA LYS A 47 19.44 -1.53 10.20
C LYS A 47 19.23 -0.77 11.51
N MET A 48 19.31 0.57 11.46
CA MET A 48 19.18 1.46 12.62
C MET A 48 17.92 1.19 13.46
N ASN A 49 16.85 0.70 12.84
CA ASN A 49 15.59 0.37 13.50
C ASN A 49 15.69 -0.79 14.53
N TYR A 50 16.82 -1.50 14.58
CA TYR A 50 17.10 -2.52 15.61
C TYR A 50 18.05 -2.01 16.70
N PHE A 51 18.46 -0.74 16.67
CA PHE A 51 19.21 -0.12 17.75
C PHE A 51 18.24 0.48 18.77
N LEU A 52 18.25 -0.06 19.99
CA LEU A 52 17.32 0.31 21.08
C LEU A 52 15.84 0.36 20.62
N PRO A 53 15.32 -0.72 20.01
CA PRO A 53 13.95 -0.75 19.54
C PRO A 53 12.99 -0.71 20.73
N ASP A 54 11.81 -0.12 20.53
CA ASP A 54 10.69 -0.24 21.46
C ASP A 54 10.36 -1.74 21.65
N PRO A 55 10.38 -2.27 22.89
CA PRO A 55 10.06 -3.68 23.14
C PRO A 55 8.69 -4.09 22.61
N GLY A 56 7.71 -3.17 22.63
CA GLY A 56 6.36 -3.38 22.09
C GLY A 56 6.34 -3.58 20.57
N GLN A 57 7.37 -3.10 19.86
CA GLN A 57 7.55 -3.33 18.43
C GLN A 57 8.40 -4.56 18.16
N LEU A 58 9.46 -4.76 18.96
CA LEU A 58 10.40 -5.86 18.78
C LEU A 58 9.72 -7.22 18.98
N ILE A 59 8.79 -7.31 19.95
CA ILE A 59 8.06 -8.54 20.27
C ILE A 59 7.28 -9.11 19.08
N TYR A 60 6.92 -8.32 18.07
CA TYR A 60 6.25 -8.83 16.87
C TYR A 60 7.13 -9.74 16.00
N THR A 61 8.44 -9.65 16.14
CA THR A 61 9.40 -10.39 15.30
C THR A 61 10.38 -11.23 16.10
N HIS A 62 10.60 -10.90 17.38
CA HIS A 62 11.55 -11.58 18.25
C HIS A 62 10.86 -11.93 19.57
N PHE A 63 10.67 -13.22 19.82
CA PHE A 63 10.21 -13.73 21.11
C PHE A 63 11.43 -14.19 21.93
N PRO A 64 11.77 -13.54 23.05
CA PRO A 64 12.91 -13.92 23.87
C PRO A 64 12.64 -15.23 24.62
N HIS A 65 13.71 -15.96 24.95
CA HIS A 65 13.61 -17.19 25.72
C HIS A 65 13.14 -16.92 27.16
N ASP A 66 13.72 -15.90 27.80
CA ASP A 66 13.35 -15.45 29.13
C ASP A 66 12.23 -14.40 29.08
N THR A 67 11.18 -14.62 29.87
CA THR A 67 9.98 -13.76 29.84
C THR A 67 10.28 -12.33 30.29
N GLU A 68 11.22 -12.14 31.22
CA GLU A 68 11.64 -10.82 31.70
C GLU A 68 12.30 -9.98 30.59
N TRP A 69 12.90 -10.62 29.60
CA TRP A 69 13.57 -9.93 28.48
C TRP A 69 12.59 -9.48 27.39
N GLN A 70 11.30 -9.75 27.54
CA GLN A 70 10.29 -9.11 26.70
C GLN A 70 10.25 -7.61 26.95
N LEU A 71 10.60 -7.15 28.17
CA LEU A 71 10.58 -5.74 28.57
C LEU A 71 9.22 -5.06 28.31
N LEU A 72 8.15 -5.86 28.25
CA LEU A 72 6.78 -5.40 28.14
C LEU A 72 6.19 -5.20 29.53
N HIS A 73 5.31 -4.21 29.67
CA HIS A 73 4.52 -4.04 30.89
C HIS A 73 3.69 -5.29 31.20
N GLU A 74 3.11 -5.90 30.16
CA GLU A 74 2.40 -7.18 30.22
C GLU A 74 3.09 -8.17 29.27
N PRO A 75 3.90 -9.10 29.79
CA PRO A 75 4.52 -10.14 28.97
C PRO A 75 3.48 -11.02 28.30
N ILE A 76 3.76 -11.42 27.06
CA ILE A 76 2.91 -12.31 26.27
C ILE A 76 3.44 -13.73 26.28
N THR A 77 2.56 -14.68 26.03
CA THR A 77 2.90 -16.10 25.85
C THR A 77 3.42 -16.39 24.44
N LEU A 78 4.14 -17.49 24.28
CA LEU A 78 4.57 -17.97 22.95
C LEU A 78 3.36 -18.19 22.02
N LYS A 79 2.22 -18.65 22.57
CA LYS A 79 1.00 -18.87 21.81
C LYS A 79 0.41 -17.56 21.27
N GLU A 80 0.43 -16.50 22.06
CA GLU A 80 0.00 -15.17 21.63
C GLU A 80 0.94 -14.60 20.57
N PHE A 81 2.26 -14.72 20.79
CA PHE A 81 3.27 -14.34 19.80
C PHE A 81 3.05 -15.04 18.46
N GLN A 82 2.85 -16.37 18.47
CA GLN A 82 2.57 -17.17 17.26
C GLN A 82 1.26 -16.77 16.56
N SER A 83 0.36 -16.09 17.27
CA SER A 83 -0.89 -15.60 16.68
C SER A 83 -0.74 -14.23 16.02
N PHE A 84 0.38 -13.53 16.23
CA PHE A 84 0.57 -12.19 15.67
C PHE A 84 0.76 -12.20 14.16
N PRO A 85 0.21 -11.20 13.46
CA PRO A 85 0.45 -11.01 12.05
C PRO A 85 1.93 -10.80 11.76
N PHE A 86 2.34 -11.32 10.62
CA PHE A 86 3.71 -11.21 10.18
C PHE A 86 3.98 -9.76 9.74
N VAL A 87 4.65 -9.00 10.60
CA VAL A 87 5.07 -7.64 10.29
C VAL A 87 6.57 -7.57 10.11
N ARG A 88 6.98 -6.74 9.16
CA ARG A 88 8.39 -6.38 8.99
C ARG A 88 8.66 -5.08 9.74
N ILE A 89 9.93 -4.85 10.06
CA ILE A 89 10.36 -3.62 10.73
C ILE A 89 9.93 -2.33 10.00
N SER A 90 9.72 -2.41 8.68
CA SER A 90 9.22 -1.30 7.87
C SER A 90 7.80 -0.88 8.27
N PHE A 91 6.98 -1.78 8.83
CA PHE A 91 5.68 -1.43 9.42
C PHE A 91 5.81 -0.34 10.47
N PHE A 92 6.75 -0.52 11.40
CA PHE A 92 7.03 0.45 12.46
C PHE A 92 7.80 1.67 11.95
N LYS A 93 8.72 1.49 10.98
CA LYS A 93 9.40 2.61 10.29
C LYS A 93 8.41 3.62 9.71
N TYR A 94 7.29 3.14 9.15
CA TYR A 94 6.23 3.97 8.58
C TYR A 94 5.14 4.34 9.60
N ASN A 95 5.33 4.02 10.89
CA ASN A 95 4.40 4.25 11.99
C ASN A 95 2.98 3.74 11.67
N LEU A 96 2.90 2.57 11.04
CA LEU A 96 1.63 1.92 10.75
C LEU A 96 1.06 1.28 12.01
N SER A 97 -0.27 1.10 12.02
CA SER A 97 -0.98 0.45 13.12
C SER A 97 -2.06 -0.50 12.60
N MET A 98 -2.41 -1.51 13.39
CA MET A 98 -3.48 -2.44 13.05
C MET A 98 -4.79 -1.96 13.67
N HIS A 99 -5.87 -1.95 12.89
CA HIS A 99 -7.17 -1.48 13.35
C HIS A 99 -8.29 -2.52 13.26
N SER A 100 -8.29 -3.42 12.26
CA SER A 100 -9.36 -4.41 12.12
C SER A 100 -9.01 -5.78 12.70
N HIS A 101 -7.81 -6.30 12.39
CA HIS A 101 -7.40 -7.65 12.72
C HIS A 101 -5.99 -7.60 13.30
N CYS A 102 -5.81 -8.16 14.49
CA CYS A 102 -4.51 -8.21 15.18
C CYS A 102 -3.94 -9.64 15.23
N LYS A 103 -4.49 -10.56 14.44
CA LYS A 103 -4.04 -11.95 14.32
C LYS A 103 -3.53 -12.22 12.91
N ALA A 104 -2.56 -13.14 12.79
CA ALA A 104 -1.95 -13.54 11.53
C ALA A 104 -2.96 -14.11 10.54
N VAL A 105 -3.88 -14.92 11.05
CA VAL A 105 -4.91 -15.56 10.23
C VAL A 105 -6.24 -14.86 10.46
N VAL A 106 -6.79 -14.30 9.38
CA VAL A 106 -8.14 -13.76 9.32
C VAL A 106 -9.07 -14.83 8.76
N GLU A 107 -9.89 -15.41 9.62
CA GLU A 107 -10.97 -16.29 9.19
C GLU A 107 -12.20 -15.46 8.83
N SER A 108 -12.80 -15.71 7.67
CA SER A 108 -14.01 -15.02 7.26
C SER A 108 -14.97 -15.94 6.52
N THR A 109 -16.25 -15.80 6.85
CA THR A 109 -17.39 -16.40 6.14
C THR A 109 -18.04 -15.41 5.18
N ASP A 110 -17.56 -14.16 5.16
CA ASP A 110 -18.07 -13.11 4.29
C ASP A 110 -17.37 -13.17 2.93
N PRO A 111 -18.09 -12.90 1.83
CA PRO A 111 -17.51 -12.96 0.48
C PRO A 111 -16.58 -11.78 0.16
N GLU A 112 -16.58 -10.74 0.99
CA GLU A 112 -15.63 -9.63 0.93
C GLU A 112 -15.00 -9.40 2.32
N ILE A 113 -13.70 -9.61 2.41
CA ILE A 113 -12.91 -9.44 3.63
C ILE A 113 -12.36 -8.02 3.65
N ARG A 114 -12.56 -7.31 4.76
CA ARG A 114 -12.06 -5.94 4.94
C ARG A 114 -10.96 -5.86 5.99
N ILE A 115 -9.80 -5.34 5.60
CA ILE A 115 -8.66 -5.09 6.50
C ILE A 115 -8.42 -3.59 6.60
N LEU A 116 -8.19 -3.11 7.82
CA LEU A 116 -7.92 -1.71 8.15
C LEU A 116 -6.56 -1.58 8.82
N LEU A 117 -5.67 -0.82 8.18
CA LEU A 117 -4.43 -0.33 8.77
C LEU A 117 -4.53 1.17 9.01
N GLY A 118 -3.86 1.65 10.05
CA GLY A 118 -3.71 3.06 10.37
C GLY A 118 -2.33 3.55 9.96
N PHE A 119 -2.22 4.86 9.77
CA PHE A 119 -0.97 5.55 9.51
C PHE A 119 -1.01 6.94 10.16
N PRO A 120 0.13 7.63 10.34
CA PRO A 120 0.16 8.93 11.02
C PRO A 120 -0.67 9.99 10.29
N SER A 121 -1.44 10.78 11.03
CA SER A 121 -2.17 11.90 10.44
C SER A 121 -1.24 12.88 9.73
N GLY A 122 -1.62 13.34 8.54
CA GLY A 122 -0.81 14.21 7.67
C GLY A 122 0.08 13.44 6.68
N SER A 123 0.31 12.14 6.87
CA SER A 123 1.15 11.35 5.98
C SER A 123 0.44 10.85 4.71
N GLU A 124 -0.87 11.13 4.54
CA GLU A 124 -1.68 10.63 3.43
C GLU A 124 -1.23 11.09 2.03
N LYS A 125 -0.37 12.12 1.97
CA LYS A 125 0.21 12.63 0.72
C LYS A 125 1.63 12.14 0.46
N SER A 126 2.21 11.46 1.44
CA SER A 126 3.61 11.01 1.47
C SER A 126 3.75 9.49 1.46
N LEU A 127 2.66 8.73 1.65
CA LEU A 127 2.67 7.27 1.63
C LEU A 127 1.88 6.74 0.43
N SER A 128 2.48 5.79 -0.28
CA SER A 128 1.82 4.99 -1.30
C SER A 128 1.81 3.53 -0.85
N PHE A 129 0.68 2.87 -1.05
CA PHE A 129 0.46 1.48 -0.64
C PHE A 129 0.34 0.59 -1.87
N SER A 130 0.81 -0.64 -1.75
CA SER A 130 0.61 -1.69 -2.74
C SER A 130 0.17 -2.96 -2.03
N THR A 131 -0.60 -3.78 -2.71
CA THR A 131 -1.14 -5.02 -2.18
C THR A 131 -0.97 -6.13 -3.21
N GLN A 132 -0.63 -7.32 -2.72
CA GLN A 132 -0.49 -8.54 -3.51
C GLN A 132 -1.28 -9.65 -2.81
N LEU A 133 -1.97 -10.47 -3.61
CA LEU A 133 -2.73 -11.61 -3.12
C LEU A 133 -2.27 -12.85 -3.86
N THR A 134 -1.94 -13.89 -3.12
CA THR A 134 -1.59 -15.20 -3.64
C THR A 134 -2.47 -16.26 -2.99
N PHE A 135 -2.59 -17.41 -3.65
CA PHE A 135 -3.00 -18.60 -2.92
C PHE A 135 -1.93 -18.98 -1.90
N ASP A 136 -2.35 -19.52 -0.76
CA ASP A 136 -1.46 -20.15 0.21
C ASP A 136 -1.20 -21.60 -0.25
N ASP A 137 -0.48 -21.73 -1.35
CA ASP A 137 0.01 -22.98 -1.93
C ASP A 137 1.53 -22.92 -2.10
N GLN A 138 2.15 -24.04 -2.46
CA GLN A 138 3.62 -24.13 -2.57
C GLN A 138 4.20 -23.19 -3.63
N ASP A 139 3.42 -22.86 -4.67
CA ASP A 139 3.84 -22.05 -5.80
C ASP A 139 3.46 -20.56 -5.64
N SER A 140 2.79 -20.20 -4.55
CA SER A 140 2.21 -18.87 -4.33
C SER A 140 1.42 -18.38 -5.54
N THR A 141 0.55 -19.24 -6.06
CA THR A 141 -0.14 -19.03 -7.33
C THR A 141 -0.90 -17.69 -7.34
N GLU A 142 -0.67 -16.87 -8.37
CA GLU A 142 -1.23 -15.52 -8.48
C GLU A 142 -2.43 -15.42 -9.43
N ASN A 143 -2.86 -16.53 -10.03
CA ASN A 143 -3.91 -16.53 -11.04
C ASN A 143 -4.99 -17.55 -10.69
N TYR A 144 -6.25 -17.15 -10.88
CA TYR A 144 -7.42 -18.04 -10.80
C TYR A 144 -8.18 -17.99 -12.11
N ASN A 145 -8.29 -19.13 -12.81
CA ASN A 145 -8.92 -19.23 -14.13
C ASN A 145 -8.38 -18.17 -15.13
N SER A 146 -7.05 -18.02 -15.19
CA SER A 146 -6.35 -17.01 -16.01
C SER A 146 -6.61 -15.55 -15.63
N ILE A 147 -7.29 -15.29 -14.51
CA ILE A 147 -7.50 -13.95 -13.97
C ILE A 147 -6.51 -13.72 -12.82
N PRO A 148 -5.67 -12.67 -12.87
CA PRO A 148 -4.76 -12.34 -11.77
C PRO A 148 -5.51 -12.03 -10.47
N LEU A 149 -5.03 -12.59 -9.36
CA LEU A 149 -5.56 -12.39 -8.00
C LEU A 149 -5.48 -10.92 -7.55
N LYS A 150 -4.56 -10.12 -8.14
CA LYS A 150 -4.55 -8.66 -7.98
C LYS A 150 -5.92 -8.03 -8.29
N ARG A 151 -6.71 -8.60 -9.21
CA ARG A 151 -8.07 -8.12 -9.51
C ARG A 151 -9.10 -8.40 -8.43
N TYR A 152 -8.79 -9.27 -7.48
CA TYR A 152 -9.63 -9.60 -6.33
C TYR A 152 -9.24 -8.83 -5.07
N VAL A 153 -8.31 -7.87 -5.19
CA VAL A 153 -7.96 -6.94 -4.11
C VAL A 153 -8.16 -5.51 -4.56
N ARG A 154 -8.78 -4.72 -3.69
CA ARG A 154 -8.88 -3.27 -3.82
C ARG A 154 -8.36 -2.65 -2.54
N HIS A 155 -7.63 -1.55 -2.63
CA HIS A 155 -7.34 -0.73 -1.47
C HIS A 155 -7.66 0.74 -1.72
N GLU A 156 -8.00 1.47 -0.66
CA GLU A 156 -8.26 2.91 -0.69
C GLU A 156 -7.69 3.59 0.57
N VAL A 157 -7.23 4.82 0.39
CA VAL A 157 -6.76 5.66 1.50
C VAL A 157 -7.92 6.54 2.00
N LEU A 158 -8.41 6.24 3.20
CA LEU A 158 -9.44 7.00 3.90
C LEU A 158 -8.83 8.22 4.60
N LYS A 159 -8.53 9.27 3.82
CA LYS A 159 -7.78 10.46 4.25
C LYS A 159 -8.25 11.07 5.57
N LYS A 160 -9.57 11.24 5.76
CA LYS A 160 -10.16 11.83 6.97
C LYS A 160 -9.91 11.02 8.25
N LYS A 161 -9.70 9.72 8.12
CA LYS A 161 -9.51 8.79 9.25
C LYS A 161 -8.06 8.35 9.41
N SER A 162 -7.15 8.78 8.52
CA SER A 162 -5.77 8.30 8.43
C SER A 162 -5.67 6.77 8.42
N ARG A 163 -6.50 6.13 7.58
CA ARG A 163 -6.60 4.67 7.47
C ARG A 163 -6.47 4.21 6.02
N LEU A 164 -5.78 3.09 5.84
CA LEU A 164 -5.82 2.28 4.63
C LEU A 164 -6.92 1.23 4.80
N ALA A 165 -7.87 1.18 3.87
CA ALA A 165 -8.85 0.11 3.80
C ALA A 165 -8.53 -0.80 2.62
N ILE A 166 -8.41 -2.09 2.88
CA ILE A 166 -8.16 -3.14 1.89
C ILE A 166 -9.38 -4.07 1.87
N TYR A 167 -9.86 -4.37 0.67
CA TYR A 167 -10.99 -5.24 0.41
C TYR A 167 -10.50 -6.41 -0.43
N VAL A 168 -10.74 -7.63 0.02
CA VAL A 168 -10.34 -8.87 -0.65
C VAL A 168 -11.59 -9.69 -0.95
N ARG A 169 -11.73 -10.16 -2.19
CA ARG A 169 -12.83 -11.04 -2.63
C ARG A 169 -12.27 -12.39 -3.01
N PRO A 170 -12.19 -13.36 -2.08
CA PRO A 170 -11.63 -14.66 -2.41
C PRO A 170 -12.42 -15.32 -3.56
N PRO A 171 -11.79 -15.67 -4.68
CA PRO A 171 -12.50 -16.24 -5.83
C PRO A 171 -13.06 -17.64 -5.58
N LYS A 172 -12.53 -18.34 -4.57
CA LYS A 172 -13.01 -19.64 -4.11
C LYS A 172 -12.77 -19.76 -2.60
N PRO A 173 -13.38 -20.73 -1.91
CA PRO A 173 -13.00 -21.04 -0.54
C PRO A 173 -11.55 -21.55 -0.51
N GLY A 174 -10.82 -21.23 0.56
CA GLY A 174 -9.44 -21.67 0.74
C GLY A 174 -8.57 -20.68 1.51
N ALA A 175 -7.28 -20.99 1.54
CA ALA A 175 -6.25 -20.19 2.18
C ALA A 175 -5.53 -19.29 1.17
N TYR A 176 -5.22 -18.07 1.59
CA TYR A 176 -4.57 -17.03 0.79
C TYR A 176 -3.57 -16.26 1.64
N ILE A 177 -2.56 -15.66 0.99
CA ILE A 177 -1.66 -14.70 1.62
C ILE A 177 -1.91 -13.32 1.01
N LEU A 178 -2.18 -12.34 1.86
CA LEU A 178 -2.25 -10.93 1.50
C LEU A 178 -0.98 -10.23 1.98
N SER A 179 -0.17 -9.75 1.05
CA SER A 179 1.03 -8.96 1.32
C SER A 179 0.75 -7.48 1.08
N ILE A 180 1.21 -6.65 2.02
CA ILE A 180 1.03 -5.20 2.01
C ILE A 180 2.42 -4.56 2.00
N SER A 181 2.63 -3.65 1.06
CA SER A 181 3.90 -2.93 0.90
C SER A 181 3.66 -1.43 0.89
N VAL A 182 4.64 -0.66 1.38
CA VAL A 182 4.57 0.79 1.50
C VAL A 182 5.80 1.43 0.89
N LYS A 183 5.58 2.59 0.28
CA LYS A 183 6.63 3.43 -0.28
C LYS A 183 6.38 4.88 0.15
N ARG A 184 7.45 5.61 0.48
CA ARG A 184 7.37 7.06 0.65
C ARG A 184 7.36 7.74 -0.72
N THR A 185 6.32 8.50 -1.02
CA THR A 185 6.30 9.38 -2.20
C THR A 185 7.02 10.67 -1.84
N GLN A 186 8.05 11.05 -2.59
CA GLN A 186 8.75 12.32 -2.41
C GLN A 186 7.74 13.47 -2.43
N ASN A 187 7.61 14.14 -1.29
CA ASN A 187 7.24 15.53 -1.07
C ASN A 187 7.24 15.74 0.45
N GLU A 188 8.03 16.70 0.93
CA GLU A 188 8.28 17.08 2.35
C GLU A 188 9.48 16.44 3.07
N VAL A 189 10.59 16.19 2.38
CA VAL A 189 11.92 16.17 3.04
C VAL A 189 12.94 16.90 2.16
N ALA A 190 12.76 18.20 1.99
CA ALA A 190 13.90 19.10 2.04
C ALA A 190 13.89 19.61 3.49
N ILE A 191 15.02 19.56 4.19
CA ILE A 191 15.17 19.73 5.64
C ILE A 191 14.96 18.42 6.45
N ALA A 192 15.80 17.43 6.20
CA ALA A 192 16.49 16.71 7.26
C ALA A 192 17.55 15.78 6.65
N THR A 193 18.80 16.03 7.00
CA THR A 193 19.97 15.14 6.85
C THR A 193 20.46 14.87 5.44
N GLU A 194 21.39 15.73 5.00
CA GLU A 194 22.50 15.31 4.15
C GLU A 194 23.40 14.33 4.92
N ALA A 195 23.00 13.07 4.96
CA ALA A 195 23.86 11.97 5.35
C ALA A 195 23.31 10.66 4.79
N SER A 196 23.94 10.19 3.72
CA SER A 196 23.90 8.82 3.18
C SER A 196 22.61 8.31 2.50
N GLY A 197 22.81 7.84 1.27
CA GLY A 197 21.94 6.85 0.62
C GLY A 197 20.90 7.43 -0.33
N SER A 198 20.94 7.00 -1.59
CA SER A 198 19.84 7.15 -2.54
C SER A 198 18.51 6.82 -1.84
N VAL A 199 17.58 7.77 -1.80
CA VAL A 199 16.24 7.54 -1.24
C VAL A 199 15.64 6.35 -1.99
N ASP A 200 15.53 5.21 -1.31
CA ASP A 200 15.07 3.97 -1.92
C ASP A 200 13.59 4.15 -2.29
N ASN A 201 13.34 4.44 -3.57
CA ASN A 201 12.02 4.70 -4.13
C ASN A 201 11.26 3.38 -4.38
N ARG A 202 11.66 2.30 -3.72
CA ARG A 202 11.06 0.96 -3.84
C ARG A 202 9.99 0.77 -2.78
N TYR A 203 9.03 -0.09 -3.08
CA TYR A 203 8.09 -0.56 -2.08
C TYR A 203 8.84 -1.46 -1.09
N GLU A 204 8.56 -1.26 0.19
CA GLU A 204 9.00 -2.12 1.28
C GLU A 204 7.80 -2.89 1.80
N ASP A 205 7.91 -4.22 1.90
CA ASP A 205 6.88 -5.04 2.53
C ASP A 205 6.78 -4.67 4.01
N VAL A 206 5.55 -4.50 4.50
CA VAL A 206 5.29 -4.09 5.88
C VAL A 206 4.52 -5.14 6.66
N CYS A 207 3.56 -5.83 6.05
CA CYS A 207 2.68 -6.74 6.76
C CYS A 207 2.15 -7.81 5.81
N GLU A 208 2.00 -9.03 6.32
CA GLU A 208 1.36 -10.15 5.64
C GLU A 208 0.26 -10.73 6.53
N TYR A 209 -0.88 -11.04 5.94
CA TYR A 209 -1.99 -11.75 6.58
C TYR A 209 -2.25 -13.07 5.85
N GLY A 210 -2.41 -14.15 6.61
CA GLY A 210 -3.09 -15.34 6.13
C GLY A 210 -4.60 -15.08 6.13
N LEU A 211 -5.28 -15.37 5.03
CA LEU A 211 -6.74 -15.27 4.93
C LEU A 211 -7.30 -16.68 4.75
N MET A 212 -8.20 -17.07 5.65
CA MET A 212 -8.93 -18.33 5.56
C MET A 212 -10.38 -18.04 5.14
N ALA A 213 -10.65 -18.16 3.85
CA ALA A 213 -11.96 -17.91 3.27
C ALA A 213 -12.86 -19.14 3.42
N LYS A 214 -13.74 -19.12 4.43
CA LYS A 214 -14.76 -20.13 4.72
C LYS A 214 -16.10 -19.76 4.07
N ILE A 215 -16.04 -19.33 2.82
CA ILE A 215 -17.20 -18.86 2.04
C ILE A 215 -17.82 -20.01 1.25
N SER A 216 -19.10 -19.92 0.93
CA SER A 216 -19.72 -20.84 -0.03
C SER A 216 -19.20 -20.55 -1.44
N PRO A 217 -18.85 -21.55 -2.27
CA PRO A 217 -18.45 -21.32 -3.67
C PRO A 217 -19.47 -20.51 -4.49
N LYS A 218 -20.75 -20.57 -4.11
CA LYS A 218 -21.84 -19.82 -4.78
C LYS A 218 -21.94 -18.36 -4.32
N ALA A 219 -21.30 -18.01 -3.21
CA ALA A 219 -21.30 -16.65 -2.64
C ALA A 219 -20.08 -15.83 -3.07
N CYS A 220 -19.10 -16.43 -3.75
CA CYS A 220 -17.91 -15.74 -4.25
C CYS A 220 -18.31 -14.58 -5.17
N LEU A 221 -17.76 -13.41 -4.88
CA LEU A 221 -18.00 -12.20 -5.67
C LEU A 221 -17.07 -12.14 -6.89
N PRO A 222 -17.48 -11.48 -7.97
CA PRO A 222 -16.61 -11.25 -9.12
C PRO A 222 -15.40 -10.37 -8.75
N PRO A 223 -14.32 -10.42 -9.54
CA PRO A 223 -13.19 -9.51 -9.36
C PRO A 223 -13.64 -8.05 -9.51
N PHE A 224 -12.89 -7.14 -8.90
CA PHE A 224 -13.11 -5.72 -9.08
C PHE A 224 -12.91 -5.30 -10.55
N PRO A 225 -13.56 -4.21 -10.99
CA PRO A 225 -13.28 -3.58 -12.28
C PRO A 225 -11.79 -3.29 -12.44
N HIS A 226 -11.29 -3.44 -13.67
CA HIS A 226 -9.86 -3.45 -13.94
C HIS A 226 -9.15 -2.15 -13.51
N GLU A 227 -8.06 -2.29 -12.77
CA GLU A 227 -7.20 -1.23 -12.28
C GLU A 227 -5.76 -1.58 -12.64
N ASP A 228 -5.16 -0.81 -13.55
CA ASP A 228 -3.82 -1.06 -14.10
C ASP A 228 -2.70 -0.34 -13.34
N SER A 229 -3.08 0.55 -12.43
CA SER A 229 -2.29 1.71 -12.05
C SER A 229 -1.90 1.77 -10.57
N GLY A 230 -2.13 0.68 -9.84
CA GLY A 230 -1.64 0.48 -8.48
C GLY A 230 -2.59 0.87 -7.35
N GLY A 231 -3.80 1.38 -7.65
CA GLY A 231 -4.85 1.62 -6.65
C GLY A 231 -5.94 2.60 -7.11
N TYR A 232 -6.96 2.79 -6.29
CA TYR A 232 -8.00 3.80 -6.52
C TYR A 232 -7.69 5.09 -5.77
N GLY A 233 -7.90 6.23 -6.43
CA GLY A 233 -7.70 7.56 -5.87
C GLY A 233 -6.96 8.50 -6.82
N GLN A 234 -6.23 9.45 -6.24
CA GLN A 234 -5.44 10.43 -6.97
C GLN A 234 -4.06 9.86 -7.29
N MET A 235 -3.67 9.92 -8.56
CA MET A 235 -2.39 9.38 -9.03
C MET A 235 -1.26 10.41 -8.93
N GLU A 236 -0.01 9.96 -8.99
CA GLU A 236 1.19 10.80 -8.89
C GLU A 236 1.18 11.96 -9.90
N HIS A 237 0.77 11.67 -11.15
CA HIS A 237 0.70 12.68 -12.21
C HIS A 237 -0.30 13.79 -11.94
N ALA A 238 -1.30 13.63 -11.07
CA ALA A 238 -2.24 14.70 -10.76
C ALA A 238 -1.55 15.95 -10.18
N LYS A 239 -0.44 15.75 -9.45
CA LYS A 239 0.38 16.86 -8.93
C LYS A 239 1.05 17.62 -10.07
N ARG A 240 1.60 16.92 -11.07
CA ARG A 240 2.28 17.49 -12.26
C ARG A 240 1.37 18.40 -13.08
N PHE A 241 0.08 18.08 -13.14
CA PHE A 241 -0.92 18.83 -13.88
C PHE A 241 -1.70 19.84 -13.03
N ASN A 242 -1.36 19.96 -11.74
CA ASN A 242 -2.01 20.83 -10.77
C ASN A 242 -3.54 20.68 -10.69
N ILE A 243 -4.05 19.46 -10.89
CA ILE A 243 -5.50 19.19 -10.93
C ILE A 243 -5.97 18.66 -9.59
N ARG A 244 -7.21 18.96 -9.23
CA ARG A 244 -7.92 18.32 -8.12
C ARG A 244 -9.35 17.99 -8.53
N ALA A 245 -9.80 16.80 -8.12
CA ALA A 245 -11.22 16.49 -8.11
C ALA A 245 -11.90 17.25 -6.96
N VAL A 246 -13.14 17.67 -7.18
CA VAL A 246 -14.01 18.23 -6.12
C VAL A 246 -14.41 17.11 -5.15
N CYS A 247 -14.68 15.92 -5.67
CA CYS A 247 -14.83 14.71 -4.85
C CYS A 247 -13.46 14.23 -4.37
N ARG A 248 -13.30 14.02 -3.05
CA ARG A 248 -12.03 13.59 -2.45
C ARG A 248 -11.93 12.09 -2.18
N ASP A 249 -13.07 11.40 -2.26
CA ASP A 249 -13.17 9.98 -1.90
C ASP A 249 -12.91 9.11 -3.15
N ALA A 250 -12.18 8.02 -2.96
CA ALA A 250 -11.84 7.08 -4.04
C ALA A 250 -13.04 6.22 -4.47
N THR A 251 -13.97 6.00 -3.53
CA THR A 251 -15.24 5.31 -3.74
C THR A 251 -16.38 6.32 -3.81
N VAL A 252 -17.13 6.30 -4.91
CA VAL A 252 -18.24 7.22 -5.17
C VAL A 252 -19.53 6.42 -5.39
N ARG A 253 -20.58 6.72 -4.62
CA ARG A 253 -21.88 6.08 -4.79
C ARG A 253 -22.72 6.86 -5.79
N ALA A 254 -23.26 6.17 -6.80
CA ALA A 254 -24.19 6.79 -7.73
C ALA A 254 -25.57 6.95 -7.11
N THR A 255 -26.20 8.09 -7.34
CA THR A 255 -27.59 8.33 -6.93
C THR A 255 -28.45 8.23 -8.17
N GLN A 256 -29.41 7.28 -8.17
CA GLN A 256 -30.27 7.01 -9.34
C GLN A 256 -29.46 6.73 -10.62
N GLY A 257 -28.38 5.96 -10.48
CA GLY A 257 -27.50 5.61 -11.60
C GLY A 257 -26.69 6.78 -12.17
N THR A 258 -26.77 7.99 -11.62
CA THR A 258 -26.06 9.16 -12.16
C THR A 258 -24.98 9.65 -11.19
N VAL A 259 -23.85 10.09 -11.74
CA VAL A 259 -22.77 10.76 -11.01
C VAL A 259 -22.27 11.95 -11.81
N GLU A 260 -22.13 13.11 -11.17
CA GLU A 260 -21.37 14.23 -11.74
C GLU A 260 -20.08 14.44 -10.94
N LEU A 261 -18.94 14.32 -11.61
CA LEU A 261 -17.63 14.61 -11.05
C LEU A 261 -17.07 15.88 -11.67
N ARG A 262 -16.59 16.78 -10.82
CA ARG A 262 -15.96 18.04 -11.24
C ARG A 262 -14.49 18.07 -10.91
N PHE A 263 -13.70 18.63 -11.81
CA PHE A 263 -12.27 18.83 -11.67
C PHE A 263 -11.96 20.32 -11.83
N THR A 264 -11.02 20.81 -11.03
CA THR A 264 -10.53 22.20 -11.10
C THR A 264 -9.01 22.21 -11.04
N ASN A 265 -8.41 23.29 -11.55
CA ASN A 265 -7.01 23.57 -11.28
C ASN A 265 -6.88 23.95 -9.79
N LYS A 266 -5.77 23.58 -9.13
CA LYS A 266 -5.51 24.02 -7.76
C LYS A 266 -5.20 25.51 -7.71
N ASP A 267 -4.65 26.06 -8.79
CA ASP A 267 -4.51 27.49 -9.04
C ASP A 267 -5.70 27.99 -9.89
N PRO A 268 -6.66 28.74 -9.32
CA PRO A 268 -7.84 29.23 -10.03
C PRO A 268 -7.55 30.21 -11.17
N SER A 269 -6.33 30.77 -11.23
CA SER A 269 -5.91 31.70 -12.28
C SER A 269 -5.52 30.99 -13.58
N GLN A 270 -5.19 29.70 -13.50
CA GLN A 270 -4.69 28.90 -14.62
C GLN A 270 -5.83 28.08 -15.26
N PRO A 271 -5.82 27.90 -16.60
CA PRO A 271 -6.74 26.99 -17.26
C PRO A 271 -6.48 25.53 -16.87
N LEU A 272 -7.48 24.67 -17.05
CA LEU A 272 -7.29 23.23 -16.94
C LEU A 272 -6.52 22.65 -18.13
N PRO A 273 -5.69 21.61 -17.91
CA PRO A 273 -5.18 20.78 -19.00
C PRO A 273 -6.33 20.04 -19.68
N ARG A 274 -6.06 19.44 -20.85
CA ARG A 274 -7.03 18.59 -21.54
C ARG A 274 -7.29 17.36 -20.67
N LEU A 275 -8.55 17.09 -20.38
CA LEU A 275 -8.98 15.92 -19.62
C LEU A 275 -9.71 14.92 -20.51
N MET A 276 -9.55 13.64 -20.17
CA MET A 276 -10.26 12.53 -20.80
C MET A 276 -10.64 11.51 -19.73
N GLY A 277 -11.86 11.00 -19.80
CA GLY A 277 -12.40 9.97 -18.93
C GLY A 277 -12.63 8.67 -19.70
N GLU A 278 -12.27 7.56 -19.09
CA GLU A 278 -12.53 6.20 -19.59
C GLU A 278 -13.27 5.42 -18.49
N LEU A 279 -14.51 5.04 -18.78
CA LEU A 279 -15.32 4.22 -17.88
C LEU A 279 -15.13 2.74 -18.23
N LYS A 280 -14.91 1.90 -17.22
CA LYS A 280 -14.81 0.44 -17.36
C LYS A 280 -15.78 -0.26 -16.43
N SER A 281 -16.27 -1.41 -16.87
CA SER A 281 -17.08 -2.34 -16.07
C SER A 281 -16.62 -3.77 -16.33
N THR A 282 -16.86 -4.66 -15.38
CA THR A 282 -16.71 -6.11 -15.60
C THR A 282 -17.89 -6.71 -16.35
N ALA A 283 -19.06 -6.07 -16.32
CA ALA A 283 -20.31 -6.58 -16.87
C ALA A 283 -20.63 -6.06 -18.28
N PHE A 284 -20.00 -4.95 -18.71
CA PHE A 284 -20.31 -4.27 -19.98
C PHE A 284 -19.07 -4.09 -20.86
N SER A 285 -19.27 -4.05 -22.19
CA SER A 285 -18.21 -3.81 -23.16
C SER A 285 -17.68 -2.38 -23.11
N GLU A 286 -16.45 -2.16 -23.60
CA GLU A 286 -15.85 -0.82 -23.68
C GLU A 286 -16.69 0.13 -24.55
N GLU A 287 -17.27 -0.37 -25.65
CA GLU A 287 -18.17 0.39 -26.52
C GLU A 287 -19.41 0.89 -25.78
N ALA A 288 -20.06 0.03 -24.98
CA ALA A 288 -21.21 0.43 -24.19
C ALA A 288 -20.83 1.51 -23.15
N MET A 289 -19.65 1.36 -22.52
CA MET A 289 -19.17 2.33 -21.53
C MET A 289 -18.83 3.70 -22.12
N LYS A 290 -18.39 3.77 -23.39
CA LYS A 290 -18.16 5.05 -24.09
C LYS A 290 -19.42 5.91 -24.17
N HIS A 291 -20.60 5.29 -24.28
CA HIS A 291 -21.89 6.00 -24.32
C HIS A 291 -22.42 6.39 -22.93
N CYS A 292 -21.80 5.90 -21.86
CA CYS A 292 -22.22 6.13 -20.47
C CYS A 292 -21.52 7.33 -19.83
N ILE A 293 -20.67 8.05 -20.57
CA ILE A 293 -19.89 9.17 -20.06
C ILE A 293 -19.97 10.38 -20.99
N VAL A 294 -20.36 11.53 -20.42
CA VAL A 294 -20.34 12.83 -21.09
C VAL A 294 -19.27 13.70 -20.44
N GLN A 295 -18.37 14.24 -21.24
CA GLN A 295 -17.20 15.00 -20.79
C GLN A 295 -17.31 16.41 -21.33
N ARG A 296 -17.36 17.42 -20.44
CA ARG A 296 -17.59 18.81 -20.86
C ARG A 296 -16.71 19.79 -20.09
N PRO A 297 -15.98 20.69 -20.78
CA PRO A 297 -15.41 21.85 -20.11
C PRO A 297 -16.53 22.79 -19.67
N LEU A 298 -16.32 23.44 -18.52
CA LEU A 298 -17.22 24.42 -17.93
C LEU A 298 -16.44 25.70 -17.62
N SER A 299 -17.16 26.82 -17.46
CA SER A 299 -16.61 28.08 -16.94
C SER A 299 -15.33 28.53 -17.68
N ASN A 300 -15.35 28.56 -19.02
CA ASN A 300 -14.20 28.88 -19.87
C ASN A 300 -12.93 28.04 -19.55
N ASN A 301 -13.08 26.71 -19.45
CA ASN A 301 -12.00 25.76 -19.14
C ASN A 301 -11.38 25.88 -17.74
N LYS A 302 -12.04 26.57 -16.80
CA LYS A 302 -11.61 26.58 -15.39
C LYS A 302 -12.12 25.36 -14.62
N GLU A 303 -13.21 24.78 -15.09
CA GLU A 303 -13.81 23.57 -14.56
C GLU A 303 -14.01 22.54 -15.66
N PHE A 304 -14.01 21.27 -15.29
CA PHE A 304 -14.33 20.17 -16.21
C PHE A 304 -15.24 19.18 -15.50
N ALA A 305 -16.33 18.79 -16.16
CA ALA A 305 -17.30 17.86 -15.61
C ALA A 305 -17.34 16.55 -16.40
N PHE A 306 -17.35 15.45 -15.65
CA PHE A 306 -17.72 14.13 -16.13
C PHE A 306 -19.12 13.81 -15.61
N SER A 307 -20.10 13.77 -16.51
CA SER A 307 -21.45 13.30 -16.20
C SER A 307 -21.53 11.82 -16.62
N ILE A 308 -21.72 10.95 -15.65
CA ILE A 308 -21.70 9.49 -15.81
C ILE A 308 -23.11 8.96 -15.59
N PHE A 309 -23.59 8.14 -16.53
CA PHE A 309 -24.89 7.51 -16.52
C PHE A 309 -24.70 6.00 -16.53
N LEU A 310 -24.79 5.39 -15.36
CA LEU A 310 -24.57 3.96 -15.18
C LEU A 310 -25.77 3.18 -15.74
N PRO A 311 -25.52 2.20 -16.64
CA PRO A 311 -26.61 1.47 -17.31
C PRO A 311 -27.42 0.62 -16.32
N ASP A 312 -26.74 0.00 -15.35
CA ASP A 312 -27.34 -0.84 -14.31
C ASP A 312 -26.66 -0.67 -12.94
N ALA A 313 -27.30 -1.24 -11.92
CA ALA A 313 -26.67 -1.43 -10.63
C ALA A 313 -25.43 -2.33 -10.79
N GLY A 314 -24.35 -1.98 -10.10
CA GLY A 314 -23.08 -2.69 -10.23
C GLY A 314 -21.89 -1.81 -9.96
N GLU A 315 -20.74 -2.30 -10.39
CA GLU A 315 -19.43 -1.72 -10.08
C GLU A 315 -18.72 -1.22 -11.33
N TYR A 316 -18.13 -0.05 -11.21
CA TYR A 316 -17.49 0.64 -12.34
C TYR A 316 -16.19 1.30 -11.91
N ASN A 317 -15.28 1.48 -12.86
CA ASN A 317 -14.05 2.25 -12.67
C ASN A 317 -14.00 3.40 -13.67
N LEU A 318 -13.84 4.64 -13.20
CA LEU A 318 -13.50 5.79 -14.05
C LEU A 318 -12.01 6.06 -13.92
N LYS A 319 -11.32 5.94 -15.05
CA LYS A 319 -9.96 6.44 -15.22
C LYS A 319 -10.02 7.84 -15.79
N VAL A 320 -9.38 8.79 -15.13
CA VAL A 320 -9.26 10.19 -15.58
C VAL A 320 -7.82 10.44 -15.98
N TYR A 321 -7.64 10.88 -17.20
CA TYR A 321 -6.36 11.19 -17.82
C TYR A 321 -6.23 12.68 -18.09
N ALA A 322 -5.01 13.20 -18.02
CA ALA A 322 -4.68 14.58 -18.34
C ALA A 322 -3.55 14.67 -19.36
N ASN A 323 -3.60 15.72 -20.18
CA ASN A 323 -2.59 16.05 -21.18
C ASN A 323 -2.42 17.58 -21.27
N ASP A 324 -1.18 18.03 -21.37
CA ASP A 324 -0.84 19.39 -21.77
C ASP A 324 -0.30 19.33 -23.20
N PRO A 325 -1.06 19.73 -24.23
CA PRO A 325 -0.66 19.57 -25.62
C PRO A 325 0.68 20.23 -25.97
N LYS A 326 1.03 21.32 -25.28
CA LYS A 326 2.28 22.06 -25.55
C LYS A 326 3.50 21.32 -25.01
N ARG A 327 3.35 20.65 -23.88
CA ARG A 327 4.45 19.97 -23.17
C ARG A 327 4.54 18.49 -23.51
N ASP A 328 3.38 17.84 -23.67
CA ASP A 328 3.22 16.39 -23.69
C ASP A 328 2.76 15.87 -25.07
N GLY A 329 2.56 16.76 -26.05
CA GLY A 329 2.05 16.39 -27.37
C GLY A 329 0.69 15.68 -27.26
N GLY A 330 0.57 14.49 -27.85
CA GLY A 330 -0.65 13.66 -27.78
C GLY A 330 -0.76 12.74 -26.57
N THR A 331 0.24 12.70 -25.68
CA THR A 331 0.33 11.68 -24.62
C THR A 331 -0.52 12.04 -23.41
N PHE A 332 -1.42 11.13 -23.03
CA PHE A 332 -2.26 11.25 -21.85
C PHE A 332 -1.67 10.47 -20.66
N PHE A 333 -1.72 11.08 -19.48
CA PHE A 333 -1.24 10.48 -18.23
C PHE A 333 -2.41 10.28 -17.27
N LEU A 334 -2.48 9.13 -16.62
CA LEU A 334 -3.52 8.85 -15.64
C LEU A 334 -3.31 9.73 -14.40
N VAL A 335 -4.33 10.52 -14.05
CA VAL A 335 -4.31 11.44 -12.91
C VAL A 335 -5.28 11.02 -11.79
N SER A 336 -6.30 10.22 -12.10
CA SER A 336 -7.20 9.69 -11.08
C SER A 336 -7.82 8.37 -11.53
N ALA A 337 -8.04 7.46 -10.60
CA ALA A 337 -8.92 6.30 -10.77
C ALA A 337 -9.99 6.32 -9.68
N LEU A 338 -11.26 6.12 -10.03
CA LEU A 338 -12.39 6.22 -9.10
C LEU A 338 -13.27 4.98 -9.23
N PHE A 339 -13.58 4.36 -8.09
CA PHE A 339 -14.48 3.22 -8.01
C PHE A 339 -15.90 3.71 -7.77
N PHE A 340 -16.87 3.21 -8.55
CA PHE A 340 -18.28 3.51 -8.33
C PHE A 340 -19.07 2.27 -7.93
N GLU A 341 -19.99 2.50 -7.00
CA GLU A 341 -21.08 1.57 -6.70
C GLU A 341 -22.39 2.22 -7.18
N GLY A 342 -22.96 1.64 -8.22
CA GLY A 342 -24.26 1.99 -8.75
C GLY A 342 -25.36 1.22 -8.05
N TRP A 343 -26.34 1.92 -7.50
CA TRP A 343 -27.57 1.34 -6.99
C TRP A 343 -28.73 1.84 -7.85
N LYS A 344 -29.48 0.92 -8.48
CA LYS A 344 -30.85 1.22 -8.93
C LYS A 344 -31.73 1.06 -7.70
N ARG A 345 -32.32 2.16 -7.22
CA ARG A 345 -33.49 2.09 -6.34
C ARG A 345 -34.72 1.96 -7.19
#